data_AF-A0A936RGT2-F1
#
_entry.id   AF-A0A936RGT2-F1
#
_cell.length_a   1.000
_cell.length_b   1.000
_cell.length_c   1.000
_cell.angle_alpha   90.00
_cell.angle_beta   90.00
_cell.angle_gamma   90.00
#
_symmetry.space_group_name_H-M   'P 1'
#
loop_
_entity.id
_entity.type
_entity.pdbx_description
1 polymer ?
#
loop_
_entity_poly.entity_id
_entity_poly.type
_entity_poly.pdbx_seq_one_letter_code
_entity_poly.pdbx_strand_id
1 'polypeptide(L)'
;MQKIQLSIPEPCHQSWHQMTPAEQGRYCNACAKVVVDFSMMTDTEVLNYFTTSDHEKVCGRALPSQLDRTIMRPKVPAKRLFWYWNYIVMFLLFFAKGNMARAQGNVKAMTGLNPVSSNDMYKTPVTKSGEAVISDSILISGKVMDRNGKPVSYASVKIKGTATGFSADVHGKYTVKVKRSDILIISGAGFLPAEHSIGNHTSITTVLQRSVAGDIEVSGVLGGIRYTNPDEEKIKG
;
A
#
# COMPACT_ATOMS: atom_id res chain seq x y z
N MET A 1 -28.07 -2.36 5.51
CA MET A 1 -26.80 -2.41 4.74
C MET A 1 -26.11 -3.67 5.19
N GLN A 2 -25.83 -4.62 4.31
CA GLN A 2 -25.23 -5.89 4.73
C GLN A 2 -23.93 -5.65 5.51
N LYS A 3 -23.94 -6.15 6.75
CA LYS A 3 -22.85 -6.14 7.72
C LYS A 3 -22.57 -7.59 8.07
N ILE A 4 -21.31 -7.97 8.07
CA ILE A 4 -20.87 -9.33 8.45
C ILE A 4 -19.85 -9.19 9.57
N GLN A 5 -19.90 -10.10 10.53
CA GLN A 5 -18.84 -10.31 11.51
C GLN A 5 -18.32 -11.73 11.32
N LEU A 6 -17.00 -11.90 11.29
CA LEU A 6 -16.35 -13.20 11.22
C LEU A 6 -15.89 -13.58 12.63
N SER A 7 -16.32 -14.72 13.15
CA SER A 7 -15.89 -15.21 14.46
C SER A 7 -15.54 -16.69 14.39
N ILE A 8 -14.44 -17.10 15.02
CA ILE A 8 -13.95 -18.49 15.04
C ILE A 8 -14.16 -19.04 16.48
N PRO A 9 -15.26 -19.76 16.75
CA PRO A 9 -15.62 -20.14 18.12
C PRO A 9 -14.74 -21.25 18.73
N GLU A 10 -14.03 -22.06 17.93
CA GLU A 10 -13.30 -23.25 18.39
C GLU A 10 -11.93 -23.36 17.70
N PRO A 11 -10.81 -22.87 18.27
CA PRO A 11 -9.50 -22.91 17.60
C PRO A 11 -8.96 -24.34 17.33
N CYS A 12 -8.40 -24.56 16.13
CA CYS A 12 -7.62 -25.75 15.71
C CYS A 12 -6.11 -25.51 15.71
N HIS A 13 -5.34 -26.53 16.08
CA HIS A 13 -3.88 -26.48 16.15
C HIS A 13 -3.18 -27.23 14.99
N GLN A 14 -3.88 -27.46 13.87
CA GLN A 14 -3.33 -28.12 12.69
C GLN A 14 -2.62 -27.12 11.75
N SER A 15 -1.47 -27.52 11.20
CA SER A 15 -0.71 -26.67 10.28
C SER A 15 -1.36 -26.62 8.89
N TRP A 16 -1.66 -25.41 8.40
CA TRP A 16 -2.15 -25.15 7.05
C TRP A 16 -1.24 -25.75 5.96
N HIS A 17 0.08 -25.74 6.17
CA HIS A 17 1.06 -26.25 5.21
C HIS A 17 1.03 -27.78 5.08
N GLN A 18 0.45 -28.48 6.05
CA GLN A 18 0.28 -29.95 6.06
C GLN A 18 -1.09 -30.39 5.51
N MET A 19 -1.98 -29.45 5.16
CA MET A 19 -3.30 -29.75 4.58
C MET A 19 -3.20 -30.00 3.06
N THR A 20 -4.01 -30.92 2.54
CA THR A 20 -4.03 -31.30 1.11
C THR A 20 -4.73 -30.23 0.26
N PRO A 21 -4.28 -29.94 -0.98
CA PRO A 21 -4.97 -28.99 -1.85
C PRO A 21 -6.41 -29.40 -2.20
N ALA A 22 -7.31 -28.42 -2.30
CA ALA A 22 -8.70 -28.58 -2.72
C ALA A 22 -9.15 -27.37 -3.57
N GLU A 23 -10.26 -27.46 -4.32
CA GLU A 23 -10.63 -26.42 -5.31
C GLU A 23 -10.80 -25.01 -4.73
N GLN A 24 -11.29 -24.89 -3.48
CA GLN A 24 -11.50 -23.61 -2.80
C GLN A 24 -10.62 -23.43 -1.55
N GLY A 25 -9.47 -24.11 -1.47
CA GLY A 25 -8.54 -23.96 -0.36
C GLY A 25 -7.74 -25.21 -0.08
N ARG A 26 -7.77 -25.69 1.17
CA ARG A 26 -7.12 -26.95 1.56
C ARG A 26 -8.02 -27.82 2.43
N TYR A 27 -7.97 -29.13 2.23
CA TYR A 27 -8.69 -30.09 3.05
C TYR A 27 -7.89 -30.45 4.31
N CYS A 28 -8.52 -30.27 5.47
CA CYS A 28 -7.92 -30.62 6.76
C CYS A 28 -8.36 -32.02 7.19
N ASN A 29 -7.42 -32.96 7.23
CA ASN A 29 -7.69 -34.35 7.61
C ASN A 29 -8.18 -34.51 9.06
N ALA A 30 -7.88 -33.57 9.97
CA ALA A 30 -8.28 -33.69 11.38
C ALA A 30 -9.73 -33.27 11.65
N CYS A 31 -10.27 -32.30 10.91
CA CYS A 31 -11.65 -31.84 11.06
C CYS A 31 -12.57 -32.20 9.88
N ALA A 32 -12.04 -32.95 8.91
CA ALA A 32 -12.70 -33.42 7.70
C ALA A 32 -13.38 -32.33 6.86
N LYS A 33 -12.89 -31.09 6.91
CA LYS A 33 -13.46 -29.90 6.24
C LYS A 33 -12.45 -29.27 5.28
N VAL A 34 -12.97 -28.66 4.22
CA VAL A 34 -12.22 -27.70 3.41
C VAL A 34 -12.11 -26.40 4.19
N VAL A 35 -10.89 -25.89 4.29
CA VAL A 35 -10.53 -24.63 4.94
C VAL A 35 -10.20 -23.61 3.86
N VAL A 36 -10.93 -22.50 3.85
CA VAL A 36 -10.79 -21.39 2.88
C VAL A 36 -9.82 -20.34 3.42
N ASP A 37 -8.95 -19.77 2.59
CA ASP A 37 -7.98 -18.76 3.04
C ASP A 37 -8.50 -17.33 2.82
N PHE A 38 -9.06 -16.74 3.86
CA PHE A 38 -9.51 -15.35 3.89
C PHE A 38 -8.37 -14.36 4.20
N SER A 39 -7.19 -14.83 4.62
CA SER A 39 -6.08 -13.94 5.03
C SER A 39 -5.55 -13.04 3.91
N MET A 40 -5.78 -13.43 2.65
CA MET A 40 -5.42 -12.68 1.45
C MET A 40 -6.61 -11.96 0.78
N MET A 41 -7.85 -12.15 1.28
CA MET A 41 -9.04 -11.54 0.72
C MET A 41 -9.32 -10.16 1.32
N THR A 42 -9.79 -9.24 0.47
CA THR A 42 -10.32 -7.95 0.91
C THR A 42 -11.71 -8.10 1.53
N ASP A 43 -12.11 -7.13 2.37
CA ASP A 43 -13.44 -7.06 2.97
C ASP A 43 -14.59 -7.16 1.95
N THR A 44 -14.40 -6.67 0.72
CA THR A 44 -15.43 -6.77 -0.32
C THR A 44 -15.48 -8.16 -0.94
N GLU A 45 -14.36 -8.85 -1.10
CA GLU A 45 -14.31 -10.23 -1.59
C GLU A 45 -14.86 -11.21 -0.55
N VAL A 46 -14.54 -11.02 0.73
CA VAL A 46 -15.15 -11.75 1.85
C VAL A 46 -16.67 -11.59 1.85
N LEU A 47 -17.18 -10.35 1.76
CA LEU A 47 -18.63 -10.10 1.67
C LEU A 47 -19.25 -10.78 0.45
N ASN A 48 -18.59 -10.75 -0.72
CA ASN A 48 -19.09 -11.41 -1.93
C ASN A 48 -19.12 -12.93 -1.77
N TYR A 49 -18.13 -13.54 -1.13
CA TYR A 49 -18.09 -14.98 -0.85
C TYR A 49 -19.30 -15.43 -0.01
N PHE A 50 -19.58 -14.76 1.11
CA PHE A 50 -20.72 -15.08 1.98
C PHE A 50 -22.10 -14.65 1.45
N THR A 51 -22.17 -13.86 0.37
CA THR A 51 -23.46 -13.46 -0.25
C THR A 51 -23.76 -14.18 -1.56
N THR A 52 -22.79 -14.86 -2.16
CA THR A 52 -22.91 -15.60 -3.42
C THR A 52 -23.25 -17.08 -3.20
N SER A 53 -23.10 -17.59 -1.97
CA SER A 53 -23.27 -19.00 -1.66
C SER A 53 -23.90 -19.19 -0.28
N ASP A 54 -24.82 -20.13 -0.16
CA ASP A 54 -25.67 -20.38 1.02
C ASP A 54 -24.92 -21.16 2.11
N HIS A 55 -23.71 -20.70 2.43
CA HIS A 55 -22.77 -21.38 3.31
C HIS A 55 -23.03 -21.01 4.78
N GLU A 56 -23.95 -21.73 5.43
CA GLU A 56 -24.32 -21.52 6.85
C GLU A 56 -23.10 -21.56 7.81
N LYS A 57 -22.10 -22.40 7.51
CA LYS A 57 -20.90 -22.62 8.34
C LYS A 57 -19.67 -22.91 7.47
N VAL A 58 -18.70 -22.00 7.43
CA VAL A 58 -17.46 -22.14 6.63
C VAL A 58 -16.25 -22.33 7.56
N CYS A 59 -15.36 -23.29 7.27
CA CYS A 59 -14.07 -23.35 7.96
C CYS A 59 -13.07 -22.44 7.22
N GLY A 60 -12.37 -21.56 7.94
CA GLY A 60 -11.54 -20.55 7.29
C GLY A 60 -10.30 -20.16 8.09
N ARG A 61 -9.25 -19.79 7.35
CA ARG A 61 -8.04 -19.15 7.86
C ARG A 61 -8.19 -17.64 7.68
N ALA A 62 -8.13 -16.88 8.76
CA ALA A 62 -8.21 -15.41 8.75
C ALA A 62 -7.10 -14.80 9.60
N LEU A 63 -6.77 -13.53 9.36
CA LEU A 63 -5.90 -12.75 10.24
C LEU A 63 -6.66 -12.39 11.53
N PRO A 64 -5.98 -12.27 12.70
CA PRO A 64 -6.65 -11.82 13.93
C PRO A 64 -7.34 -10.46 13.77
N SER A 65 -6.80 -9.59 12.92
CA SER A 65 -7.40 -8.29 12.60
C SER A 65 -8.68 -8.38 11.77
N GLN A 66 -8.95 -9.49 11.07
CA GLN A 66 -10.18 -9.73 10.30
C GLN A 66 -11.31 -10.33 11.16
N LEU A 67 -11.00 -10.85 12.35
CA LEU A 67 -11.96 -11.46 13.26
C LEU A 67 -12.65 -10.41 14.15
N ASP A 68 -13.87 -10.75 14.58
CA ASP A 68 -14.71 -10.03 15.54
C ASP A 68 -14.89 -8.52 15.26
N ARG A 69 -14.70 -8.12 13.99
CA ARG A 69 -14.96 -6.78 13.47
C ARG A 69 -16.18 -6.75 12.57
N THR A 70 -16.91 -5.64 12.59
CA THR A 70 -17.99 -5.40 11.63
C THR A 70 -17.44 -4.98 10.28
N ILE A 71 -17.50 -5.89 9.31
CA ILE A 71 -17.20 -5.64 7.91
C ILE A 71 -18.41 -4.94 7.27
N MET A 72 -18.21 -3.75 6.71
CA MET A 72 -19.24 -3.00 5.98
C MET A 72 -18.82 -2.78 4.54
N ARG A 73 -19.73 -3.01 3.58
CA ARG A 73 -19.48 -2.61 2.18
C ARG A 73 -19.34 -1.07 2.14
N PRO A 74 -18.21 -0.51 1.63
CA PRO A 74 -18.09 0.94 1.52
C PRO A 74 -19.18 1.46 0.60
N LYS A 75 -19.91 2.49 1.04
CA LYS A 75 -20.93 3.16 0.21
C LYS A 75 -20.22 3.85 -0.95
N VAL A 76 -20.12 3.16 -2.09
CA VAL A 76 -19.61 3.75 -3.32
C VAL A 76 -20.41 5.01 -3.60
N PRO A 77 -19.77 6.18 -3.77
CA PRO A 77 -20.50 7.37 -4.18
C PRO A 77 -21.11 7.06 -5.55
N ALA A 78 -22.43 7.20 -5.68
CA ALA A 78 -23.11 7.00 -6.94
C ALA A 78 -22.42 7.88 -7.99
N LYS A 79 -21.77 7.26 -8.98
CA LYS A 79 -20.94 7.97 -9.98
C LYS A 79 -21.80 9.01 -10.66
N ARG A 80 -21.63 10.28 -10.30
CA ARG A 80 -22.46 11.37 -10.83
C ARG A 80 -22.19 11.45 -12.32
N LEU A 81 -23.22 11.16 -13.13
CA LEU A 81 -23.16 11.01 -14.60
C LEU A 81 -22.42 12.18 -15.29
N PHE A 82 -22.47 13.34 -14.67
CA PHE A 82 -21.72 14.57 -14.97
C PHE A 82 -20.21 14.37 -15.25
N TRP A 83 -19.52 13.43 -14.58
CA TRP A 83 -18.09 13.20 -14.85
C TRP A 83 -17.86 12.64 -16.26
N TYR A 84 -18.71 11.73 -16.73
CA TYR A 84 -18.64 11.21 -18.11
C TYR A 84 -19.07 12.26 -19.15
N TRP A 85 -19.97 13.19 -18.80
CA TRP A 85 -20.39 14.27 -19.69
C TRP A 85 -19.22 15.17 -20.12
N ASN A 86 -18.29 15.46 -19.21
CA ASN A 86 -17.08 16.24 -19.52
C ASN A 86 -16.13 15.51 -20.49
N TYR A 87 -15.98 14.18 -20.34
CA TYR A 87 -15.18 13.38 -21.29
C TYR A 87 -15.82 13.28 -22.67
N ILE A 88 -17.15 13.22 -22.77
CA ILE A 88 -17.88 13.24 -24.06
C ILE A 88 -17.66 14.58 -24.79
N VAL A 89 -17.74 15.71 -24.08
CA VAL A 89 -17.48 17.05 -24.66
C VAL A 89 -16.02 17.18 -25.11
N MET A 90 -15.05 16.72 -24.30
CA MET A 90 -13.63 16.73 -24.69
C MET A 90 -13.32 15.83 -25.89
N PHE A 91 -13.98 14.66 -25.99
CA PHE A 91 -13.84 13.76 -27.15
C PHE A 91 -14.36 14.42 -28.44
N LEU A 92 -15.54 15.05 -28.40
CA LEU A 92 -16.11 15.78 -29.54
C LEU A 92 -15.22 16.95 -30.00
N LEU A 93 -14.60 17.68 -29.08
CA LEU A 93 -13.68 18.77 -29.41
C LEU A 93 -12.37 18.30 -30.07
N PHE A 94 -11.98 17.03 -29.90
CA PHE A 94 -10.78 16.48 -30.53
C PHE A 94 -10.97 16.14 -32.02
N PHE A 95 -12.20 15.85 -32.46
CA PHE A 95 -12.53 15.67 -33.88
C PHE A 95 -12.87 16.99 -34.59
N ALA A 96 -13.15 18.06 -33.85
CA ALA A 96 -13.49 19.38 -34.38
C ALA A 96 -12.26 20.24 -34.74
N LYS A 97 -11.37 19.75 -35.63
CA LYS A 97 -10.27 20.60 -36.15
C LYS A 97 -9.78 20.31 -37.57
N GLY A 98 -10.67 20.46 -38.54
CA GLY A 98 -10.28 20.84 -39.91
C GLY A 98 -10.07 22.36 -40.01
N ASN A 99 -8.90 22.86 -39.61
CA ASN A 99 -8.53 24.27 -39.77
C ASN A 99 -7.11 24.39 -40.35
N MET A 100 -7.01 24.72 -41.64
CA MET A 100 -5.72 25.01 -42.30
C MET A 100 -5.16 26.34 -41.78
N ALA A 101 -4.20 26.30 -40.86
CA ALA A 101 -3.39 27.45 -40.53
C ALA A 101 -2.42 27.76 -41.68
N ARG A 102 -2.60 28.89 -42.37
CA ARG A 102 -1.62 29.38 -43.35
C ARG A 102 -0.37 29.86 -42.62
N ALA A 103 0.80 29.41 -43.06
CA ALA A 103 2.08 29.74 -42.43
C ALA A 103 2.54 31.17 -42.77
N GLN A 104 2.96 31.89 -41.73
CA GLN A 104 3.97 32.96 -41.67
C GLN A 104 4.03 33.98 -42.84
N GLY A 105 3.53 35.19 -42.58
CA GLY A 105 3.91 36.39 -43.35
C GLY A 105 5.31 36.90 -42.98
N ASN A 106 5.92 37.70 -43.87
CA ASN A 106 7.29 38.20 -43.76
C ASN A 106 7.62 38.88 -42.41
N VAL A 107 8.64 38.36 -41.73
CA VAL A 107 9.27 39.03 -40.58
C VAL A 107 10.32 40.02 -41.09
N LYS A 108 10.17 41.32 -40.79
CA LYS A 108 11.24 42.30 -41.03
C LYS A 108 12.43 41.99 -40.13
N ALA A 109 13.63 41.95 -40.71
CA ALA A 109 14.86 41.82 -39.94
C ALA A 109 15.05 43.03 -39.02
N MET A 110 15.14 42.79 -37.71
CA MET A 110 15.42 43.83 -36.72
C MET A 110 16.93 43.89 -36.50
N THR A 111 17.58 44.87 -37.12
CA THR A 111 18.98 45.21 -36.89
C THR A 111 19.18 45.76 -35.48
N GLY A 112 20.25 45.32 -34.79
CA GLY A 112 20.69 45.94 -33.53
C GLY A 112 21.03 44.96 -32.41
N LEU A 113 22.19 44.30 -32.50
CA LEU A 113 22.86 43.75 -31.32
C LEU A 113 23.85 44.80 -30.79
N ASN A 114 23.48 45.50 -29.73
CA ASN A 114 24.47 46.15 -28.87
C ASN A 114 24.98 45.11 -27.86
N PRO A 115 26.30 44.94 -27.68
CA PRO A 115 26.82 44.03 -26.67
C PRO A 115 26.46 44.53 -25.27
N VAL A 116 25.88 43.63 -24.45
CA VAL A 116 25.61 43.92 -23.04
C VAL A 116 26.94 44.05 -22.31
N SER A 117 27.20 45.24 -21.75
CA SER A 117 28.38 45.51 -20.93
C SER A 117 28.33 44.67 -19.65
N SER A 118 29.39 43.93 -19.36
CA SER A 118 29.40 42.84 -18.37
C SER A 118 29.66 43.30 -16.94
N ASN A 119 28.89 44.29 -16.43
CA ASN A 119 29.20 44.96 -15.16
C ASN A 119 28.08 45.00 -14.09
N ASP A 120 27.04 44.18 -14.20
CA ASP A 120 25.97 44.05 -13.18
C ASP A 120 25.93 42.68 -12.49
N MET A 121 27.10 42.03 -12.30
CA MET A 121 27.22 40.76 -11.56
C MET A 121 27.73 40.93 -10.11
N TYR A 122 27.32 42.01 -9.42
CA TYR A 122 27.38 42.08 -7.96
C TYR A 122 26.33 43.01 -7.35
N LYS A 123 25.07 42.56 -7.30
CA LYS A 123 24.11 43.05 -6.30
C LYS A 123 23.24 41.93 -5.75
N THR A 124 23.67 41.45 -4.59
CA THR A 124 22.97 40.52 -3.70
C THR A 124 21.60 41.05 -3.26
N PRO A 125 20.54 40.23 -3.24
CA PRO A 125 19.50 40.33 -2.23
C PRO A 125 20.00 39.62 -0.96
N VAL A 126 20.57 40.37 -0.01
CA VAL A 126 20.83 39.84 1.34
C VAL A 126 19.49 39.75 2.08
N THR A 127 18.79 38.64 1.88
CA THR A 127 17.54 38.36 2.60
C THR A 127 17.87 37.85 3.99
N LYS A 128 17.61 38.74 4.96
CA LYS A 128 17.74 38.64 6.42
C LYS A 128 17.84 37.23 7.02
N SER A 129 18.81 37.12 7.92
CA SER A 129 18.90 36.14 9.00
C SER A 129 17.55 35.80 9.66
N GLY A 130 17.22 34.51 9.67
CA GLY A 130 16.19 33.90 10.51
C GLY A 130 16.56 32.44 10.74
N GLU A 131 16.98 32.15 11.97
CA GLU A 131 17.34 30.83 12.54
C GLU A 131 17.84 29.74 11.58
N ALA A 132 19.17 29.57 11.57
CA ALA A 132 19.77 28.28 11.24
C ALA A 132 19.36 27.24 12.30
N VAL A 133 18.20 26.61 12.12
CA VAL A 133 17.89 25.35 12.79
C VAL A 133 19.01 24.38 12.42
N ILE A 134 19.84 24.02 13.40
CA ILE A 134 20.89 23.01 13.24
C ILE A 134 20.17 21.68 13.01
N SER A 135 19.87 21.41 11.75
CA SER A 135 19.21 20.19 11.33
C SER A 135 20.25 19.09 11.39
N ASP A 136 20.34 18.40 12.54
CA ASP A 136 21.12 17.16 12.80
C ASP A 136 20.59 16.01 11.93
N SER A 137 20.63 16.24 10.63
CA SER A 137 20.04 15.45 9.56
C SER A 137 21.18 14.85 8.75
N ILE A 138 21.58 13.66 9.17
CA ILE A 138 22.66 12.90 8.55
C ILE A 138 22.14 12.14 7.33
N LEU A 139 23.04 11.90 6.37
CA LEU A 139 22.78 11.06 5.23
C LEU A 139 23.16 9.62 5.59
N ILE A 140 22.25 8.67 5.40
CA ILE A 140 22.46 7.26 5.69
C ILE A 140 22.20 6.44 4.44
N SER A 141 23.12 5.53 4.15
CA SER A 141 23.00 4.56 3.05
C SER A 141 22.88 3.15 3.60
N GLY A 142 21.98 2.35 3.05
CA GLY A 142 21.76 0.99 3.51
C GLY A 142 21.52 0.02 2.38
N LYS A 143 21.39 -1.26 2.75
CA LYS A 143 21.02 -2.34 1.84
C LYS A 143 19.99 -3.25 2.50
N VAL A 144 18.95 -3.61 1.75
CA VAL A 144 17.87 -4.52 2.17
C VAL A 144 18.05 -5.85 1.45
N MET A 145 18.08 -6.94 2.20
CA MET A 145 18.27 -8.30 1.69
C MET A 145 17.44 -9.33 2.49
N ASP A 146 17.23 -10.52 1.94
CA ASP A 146 16.61 -11.63 2.65
C ASP A 146 17.64 -12.47 3.44
N ARG A 147 17.17 -13.44 4.23
CA ARG A 147 18.04 -14.37 4.98
C ARG A 147 18.97 -15.21 4.09
N ASN A 148 18.69 -15.32 2.78
CA ASN A 148 19.52 -16.04 1.81
C ASN A 148 20.56 -15.12 1.15
N GLY A 149 20.64 -13.85 1.56
CA GLY A 149 21.56 -12.85 1.03
C GLY A 149 21.10 -12.20 -0.29
N LYS A 150 19.91 -12.53 -0.79
CA LYS A 150 19.37 -11.96 -2.03
C LYS A 150 18.85 -10.54 -1.74
N PRO A 151 19.12 -9.53 -2.59
CA PRO A 151 18.58 -8.19 -2.38
C PRO A 151 17.05 -8.17 -2.48
N VAL A 152 16.41 -7.37 -1.61
CA VAL A 152 14.97 -7.07 -1.70
C VAL A 152 14.81 -5.80 -2.53
N SER A 153 14.67 -5.97 -3.83
CA SER A 153 14.46 -4.88 -4.79
C SER A 153 13.20 -4.08 -4.44
N TYR A 154 13.25 -2.75 -4.57
CA TYR A 154 12.10 -1.86 -4.33
C TYR A 154 11.49 -1.91 -2.91
N ALA A 155 12.26 -2.36 -1.91
CA ALA A 155 11.86 -2.27 -0.50
C ALA A 155 11.51 -0.83 -0.10
N SER A 156 10.43 -0.65 0.67
CA SER A 156 10.04 0.66 1.19
C SER A 156 10.86 1.01 2.44
N VAL A 157 11.30 2.26 2.53
CA VAL A 157 12.07 2.82 3.64
C VAL A 157 11.35 4.08 4.13
N LYS A 158 10.71 4.01 5.28
CA LYS A 158 9.84 5.07 5.82
C LYS A 158 10.36 5.57 7.17
N ILE A 159 10.31 6.88 7.42
CA ILE A 159 10.62 7.43 8.75
C ILE A 159 9.35 7.35 9.62
N LYS A 160 9.43 6.69 10.77
CA LYS A 160 8.32 6.48 11.71
C LYS A 160 7.71 7.82 12.12
N GLY A 161 6.38 7.91 12.10
CA GLY A 161 5.63 9.14 12.36
C GLY A 161 5.55 10.14 11.19
N THR A 162 6.31 9.94 10.11
CA THR A 162 6.21 10.81 8.91
C THR A 162 5.33 10.20 7.81
N ALA A 163 4.85 11.04 6.89
CA ALA A 163 4.25 10.58 5.64
C ALA A 163 5.30 10.22 4.57
N THR A 164 6.57 10.60 4.77
CA THR A 164 7.64 10.48 3.78
C THR A 164 8.20 9.05 3.74
N GLY A 165 8.07 8.42 2.57
CA GLY A 165 8.64 7.11 2.28
C GLY A 165 9.52 7.17 1.03
N PHE A 166 10.60 6.40 1.05
CA PHE A 166 11.53 6.20 -0.05
C PHE A 166 11.47 4.72 -0.49
N SER A 167 12.01 4.42 -1.66
CA SER A 167 12.14 3.05 -2.15
C SER A 167 13.60 2.72 -2.46
N ALA A 168 14.02 1.51 -2.12
CA ALA A 168 15.32 0.98 -2.48
C ALA A 168 15.41 0.67 -3.99
N ASP A 169 16.62 0.59 -4.52
CA ASP A 169 16.89 0.26 -5.91
C ASP A 169 16.72 -1.24 -6.22
N VAL A 170 17.04 -1.65 -7.45
CA VAL A 170 17.00 -3.05 -7.90
C VAL A 170 17.97 -3.97 -7.13
N HIS A 171 19.03 -3.41 -6.53
CA HIS A 171 20.02 -4.10 -5.71
C HIS A 171 19.72 -4.01 -4.20
N GLY A 172 18.54 -3.50 -3.83
CA GLY A 172 18.10 -3.29 -2.45
C GLY A 172 18.83 -2.15 -1.75
N LYS A 173 19.62 -1.32 -2.43
CA LYS A 173 20.32 -0.19 -1.83
C LYS A 173 19.40 1.02 -1.70
N TYR A 174 19.58 1.80 -0.65
CA TYR A 174 18.88 3.07 -0.46
C TYR A 174 19.81 4.11 0.16
N THR A 175 19.48 5.38 -0.03
CA THR A 175 20.12 6.51 0.66
C THR A 175 19.02 7.48 1.11
N VAL A 176 19.02 7.87 2.38
CA VAL A 176 17.98 8.70 2.99
C VAL A 176 18.59 9.72 3.95
N LYS A 177 17.98 10.91 4.03
CA LYS A 177 18.35 11.97 4.98
C LYS A 177 17.44 11.90 6.20
N VAL A 178 18.00 11.67 7.38
CA VAL A 178 17.29 11.37 8.64
C VAL A 178 17.99 12.01 9.82
N LYS A 179 17.28 12.23 10.93
CA LYS A 179 17.89 12.64 12.20
C LYS A 179 18.39 11.45 13.00
N ARG A 180 19.35 11.66 13.91
CA ARG A 180 19.85 10.59 14.79
C ARG A 180 18.79 9.99 15.70
N SER A 181 17.77 10.78 16.04
CA SER A 181 16.60 10.39 16.83
C SER A 181 15.55 9.59 16.04
N ASP A 182 15.66 9.52 14.72
CA ASP A 182 14.62 8.91 13.89
C ASP A 182 14.64 7.38 13.97
N ILE A 183 13.50 6.78 13.66
CA ILE A 183 13.35 5.32 13.48
C ILE A 183 12.94 5.08 12.03
N LEU A 184 13.70 4.24 11.32
CA LEU A 184 13.33 3.74 10.00
C LEU A 184 12.48 2.49 10.15
N ILE A 185 11.37 2.45 9.41
CA ILE A 185 10.56 1.25 9.16
C ILE A 185 10.89 0.81 7.74
N ILE A 186 11.44 -0.39 7.60
CA ILE A 186 11.83 -0.97 6.31
C ILE A 186 10.94 -2.19 6.03
N SER A 187 10.31 -2.23 4.86
CA SER A 187 9.38 -3.30 4.48
C SER A 187 9.52 -3.71 3.02
N GLY A 188 9.05 -4.90 2.68
CA GLY A 188 9.10 -5.43 1.32
C GLY A 188 7.95 -6.39 1.05
N ALA A 189 7.59 -6.58 -0.22
CA ALA A 189 6.51 -7.49 -0.61
C ALA A 189 6.83 -8.94 -0.18
N GLY A 190 5.99 -9.52 0.68
CA GLY A 190 6.22 -10.85 1.25
C GLY A 190 7.25 -10.90 2.39
N PHE A 191 7.53 -9.78 3.04
CA PHE A 191 8.45 -9.68 4.19
C PHE A 191 7.77 -8.99 5.40
N LEU A 192 8.19 -9.36 6.62
CA LEU A 192 7.81 -8.63 7.82
C LEU A 192 8.56 -7.29 7.88
N PRO A 193 7.92 -6.20 8.32
CA PRO A 193 8.59 -4.91 8.49
C PRO A 193 9.61 -4.97 9.63
N ALA A 194 10.77 -4.34 9.44
CA ALA A 194 11.80 -4.18 10.45
C ALA A 194 11.88 -2.71 10.89
N GLU A 195 12.07 -2.46 12.20
CA GLU A 195 12.34 -1.13 12.74
C GLU A 195 13.82 -0.98 13.12
N HIS A 196 14.43 0.14 12.75
CA HIS A 196 15.82 0.47 13.07
C HIS A 196 15.94 1.91 13.56
N SER A 197 16.39 2.09 14.81
CA SER A 197 16.82 3.39 15.34
C SER A 197 18.13 3.82 14.67
N ILE A 198 18.24 5.09 14.29
CA ILE A 198 19.42 5.61 13.60
C ILE A 198 20.66 5.70 14.50
N GLY A 199 20.56 6.43 15.62
CA GLY A 199 21.69 6.66 16.52
C GLY A 199 22.89 7.29 15.82
N ASN A 200 24.06 6.63 15.88
CA ASN A 200 25.31 7.08 15.27
C ASN A 200 25.70 6.29 14.01
N HIS A 201 24.83 5.41 13.49
CA HIS A 201 25.15 4.58 12.33
C HIS A 201 25.03 5.40 11.03
N THR A 202 26.09 5.43 10.22
CA THR A 202 26.08 6.01 8.86
C THR A 202 25.63 5.01 7.79
N SER A 203 25.64 3.72 8.12
CA SER A 203 25.11 2.67 7.25
C SER A 203 24.36 1.59 8.03
N ILE A 204 23.24 1.13 7.47
CA ILE A 204 22.36 0.11 8.04
C ILE A 204 22.09 -0.96 6.99
N THR A 205 22.57 -2.18 7.21
CA THR A 205 22.21 -3.34 6.40
C THR A 205 21.07 -4.07 7.10
N THR A 206 19.96 -4.25 6.39
CA THR A 206 18.71 -4.82 6.91
C THR A 206 18.46 -6.18 6.29
N VAL A 207 18.40 -7.22 7.13
CA VAL A 207 17.97 -8.56 6.71
C VAL A 207 16.49 -8.72 7.03
N LEU A 208 15.63 -8.60 6.01
CA LEU A 208 14.20 -8.80 6.16
C LEU A 208 13.88 -10.28 6.32
N GLN A 209 13.03 -10.57 7.29
CA GLN A 209 12.48 -11.91 7.50
C GLN A 209 11.31 -12.09 6.54
N ARG A 210 11.30 -13.19 5.78
CA ARG A 210 10.17 -13.51 4.90
C ARG A 210 8.92 -13.57 5.76
N SER A 211 7.86 -12.90 5.33
CA SER A 211 6.53 -13.12 5.87
C SER A 211 6.08 -14.49 5.40
N VAL A 212 6.51 -15.52 6.12
CA VAL A 212 5.92 -16.84 5.99
C VAL A 212 4.44 -16.66 6.28
N ALA A 213 3.56 -17.14 5.40
CA ALA A 213 2.14 -17.25 5.72
C ALA A 213 1.99 -18.31 6.82
N GLY A 214 2.26 -17.91 8.07
CA GLY A 214 2.57 -18.82 9.19
C GLY A 214 3.23 -18.13 10.40
N ASP A 215 4.04 -17.08 10.21
CA ASP A 215 4.74 -16.39 11.31
C ASP A 215 3.90 -15.24 11.93
N ILE A 216 2.58 -15.38 11.86
CA ILE A 216 1.68 -14.82 12.86
C ILE A 216 1.32 -15.99 13.75
N GLU A 217 1.64 -15.93 15.04
CA GLU A 217 1.12 -16.90 16.01
C GLU A 217 -0.42 -16.75 16.09
N VAL A 218 -1.10 -17.47 15.20
CA VAL A 218 -2.52 -17.79 15.32
C VAL A 218 -2.60 -19.28 15.60
N SER A 219 -2.47 -19.63 16.89
CA SER A 219 -2.94 -20.92 17.36
C SER A 219 -4.47 -20.97 17.27
N GLY A 220 -5.02 -21.33 16.10
CA GLY A 220 -6.46 -21.56 15.95
C GLY A 220 -7.09 -21.52 14.54
N VAL A 221 -7.65 -22.64 14.06
CA VAL A 221 -8.68 -22.76 12.98
C VAL A 221 -10.00 -23.42 13.47
N LEU A 222 -10.45 -24.59 12.97
CA LEU A 222 -11.62 -25.43 13.37
C LEU A 222 -13.04 -24.85 13.26
N GLY A 223 -13.53 -24.20 14.32
CA GLY A 223 -14.93 -23.84 14.54
C GLY A 223 -15.45 -22.96 13.41
N GLY A 224 -16.58 -23.35 12.82
CA GLY A 224 -17.09 -22.70 11.62
C GLY A 224 -17.34 -21.21 11.86
N ILE A 225 -16.93 -20.39 10.89
CA ILE A 225 -17.21 -18.96 10.84
C ILE A 225 -18.73 -18.77 10.95
N ARG A 226 -19.16 -18.14 12.04
CA ARG A 226 -20.57 -17.82 12.27
C ARG A 226 -20.85 -16.42 11.78
N TYR A 227 -21.60 -16.31 10.69
CA TYR A 227 -22.17 -15.05 10.22
C TYR A 227 -23.46 -14.75 11.00
N THR A 228 -23.59 -13.51 11.45
CA THR A 228 -24.84 -12.94 11.97
C THR A 228 -25.22 -11.76 11.09
N ASN A 229 -26.42 -11.76 10.50
CA ASN A 229 -26.95 -10.61 9.79
C ASN A 229 -27.71 -9.68 10.76
N PRO A 230 -27.17 -8.51 11.15
CA PRO A 230 -27.88 -7.60 12.06
C PRO A 230 -29.09 -6.92 11.39
N ASP A 231 -29.28 -7.06 10.07
CA ASP A 231 -30.49 -6.60 9.39
C ASP A 231 -31.65 -7.64 9.44
N GLU A 232 -31.39 -8.93 9.74
CA GLU A 232 -32.44 -9.99 9.84
C GLU A 232 -33.03 -10.13 11.24
N GLU A 233 -32.26 -9.85 12.30
CA GLU A 233 -32.71 -9.98 13.69
C GLU A 233 -33.90 -9.07 14.02
N LYS A 234 -34.13 -8.01 13.23
CA LYS A 234 -35.28 -7.10 13.32
C LYS A 234 -36.61 -7.64 12.77
N ILE A 235 -36.66 -8.87 12.26
CA ILE A 235 -37.88 -9.46 11.64
C ILE A 235 -38.53 -10.52 12.56
N LYS A 236 -37.95 -10.80 13.74
CA LYS A 236 -38.46 -11.81 14.71
C LYS A 236 -38.77 -11.24 16.11
N GLY A 237 -39.12 -9.95 16.19
CA GLY A 237 -39.59 -9.28 17.40
C GLY A 237 -40.97 -8.65 17.18
#